data_AF-A0A9E3QR00-F1
#
_entry.id   AF-A0A9E3QR00-F1
#
_cell.length_a   1.000
_cell.length_b   1.000
_cell.length_c   1.000
_cell.angle_alpha   90.00
_cell.angle_beta   90.00
_cell.angle_gamma   90.00
#
_symmetry.space_group_name_H-M   'P 1'
#
loop_
_entity.id
_entity.type
_entity.pdbx_description
1 polymer ?
#
loop_
_entity_poly.entity_id
_entity_poly.type
_entity_poly.pdbx_seq_one_letter_code
_entity_poly.pdbx_strand_id
1 'polypeptide(L)' 'MIPFSDLSSQKRRPVIISNNVYNRRSADIIVVAMTSSPMAADYGFTITPSDLERGQLNRPGQVRVDKVYTLA' A
#
# COMPACT_ATOMS: atom_id res chain seq x y z
N MET A 1 -8.49 -11.12 -13.95
CA MET A 1 -8.82 -11.53 -12.57
C MET A 1 -7.51 -11.85 -11.88
N ILE A 2 -7.00 -10.92 -11.06
CA ILE A 2 -5.83 -11.22 -10.23
C ILE A 2 -6.37 -12.11 -9.10
N PRO A 3 -5.81 -13.30 -8.85
CA PRO A 3 -6.26 -14.11 -7.73
C PRO A 3 -6.14 -13.29 -6.45
N PHE A 4 -6.93 -13.62 -5.44
CA PHE A 4 -6.64 -13.24 -4.06
C PHE A 4 -5.29 -13.89 -3.67
N SER A 5 -4.21 -13.31 -4.17
CA SER A 5 -2.87 -13.87 -4.04
C SER A 5 -2.38 -13.43 -2.69
N ASP A 6 -2.37 -14.40 -1.79
CA ASP A 6 -1.50 -14.42 -0.63
C ASP A 6 -0.16 -13.74 -0.98
N LEU A 7 0.03 -12.55 -0.41
CA LEU A 7 1.24 -11.74 -0.59
C LEU A 7 2.37 -12.21 0.33
N SER A 8 2.22 -13.33 1.06
CA SER A 8 3.24 -13.90 1.94
C SER A 8 4.58 -14.11 1.23
N SER A 9 4.56 -14.39 -0.09
CA SER A 9 5.76 -14.67 -0.88
C SER A 9 6.42 -13.42 -1.49
N GLN A 10 5.75 -12.28 -1.57
CA GLN A 10 6.35 -11.05 -2.08
C GLN A 10 6.88 -10.20 -0.93
N LYS A 11 8.19 -9.95 -0.92
CA LYS A 11 8.90 -8.97 -0.06
C LYS A 11 8.44 -7.51 -0.28
N ARG A 12 7.21 -7.26 -0.76
CA ARG A 12 6.60 -5.95 -0.93
C ARG A 12 5.65 -5.73 0.23
N ARG A 13 6.00 -4.80 1.12
CA ARG A 13 5.18 -4.44 2.28
C ARG A 13 3.97 -3.62 1.77
N PRO A 14 2.74 -4.15 1.82
CA PRO A 14 1.56 -3.38 1.42
C PRO A 14 1.34 -2.20 2.38
N VAL A 15 0.83 -1.09 1.87
CA VAL A 15 0.41 0.08 2.67
C VAL A 15 -1.11 0.11 2.72
N ILE A 16 -1.66 0.22 3.92
CA ILE A 16 -3.10 0.25 4.18
C ILE A 16 -3.62 1.67 3.90
N ILE A 17 -4.63 1.80 3.02
CA ILE A 17 -5.26 3.10 2.69
C ILE A 17 -6.75 3.12 3.08
N SER A 18 -7.32 2.00 3.52
CA SER A 18 -8.73 1.97 3.90
C SER A 18 -9.03 2.86 5.12
N ASN A 19 -10.02 3.74 4.96
CA ASN A 19 -10.50 4.61 6.02
C ASN A 19 -11.04 3.80 7.22
N ASN A 20 -10.84 4.32 8.45
CA ASN A 20 -11.28 3.68 9.69
C ASN A 20 -12.76 3.26 9.70
N VAL A 21 -13.66 3.98 9.02
CA VAL A 21 -15.08 3.62 8.90
C VAL A 21 -15.26 2.35 8.08
N TYR A 22 -14.48 2.17 7.01
CA TYR A 22 -14.49 0.96 6.19
C TYR A 22 -13.93 -0.23 6.98
N ASN A 23 -12.77 -0.05 7.63
CA ASN A 23 -12.11 -1.10 8.43
C ASN A 23 -12.94 -1.57 9.64
N ARG A 24 -13.90 -0.77 10.11
CA ARG A 24 -14.83 -1.18 11.18
C ARG A 24 -16.02 -1.97 10.66
N ARG A 25 -16.36 -1.85 9.37
CA ARG A 25 -17.55 -2.46 8.75
C ARG A 25 -17.22 -3.68 7.92
N SER A 26 -15.96 -3.85 7.52
CA SER A 26 -15.47 -4.96 6.70
C SER A 26 -14.29 -5.62 7.38
N ALA A 27 -14.22 -6.96 7.29
CA ALA A 27 -13.02 -7.70 7.62
C ALA A 27 -11.92 -7.48 6.57
N ASP A 28 -12.31 -7.13 5.35
CA ASP A 28 -11.39 -6.86 4.26
C ASP A 28 -10.73 -5.48 4.42
N ILE A 29 -9.44 -5.41 4.11
CA ILE A 29 -8.68 -4.17 4.05
C ILE A 29 -8.24 -3.87 2.63
N ILE A 30 -8.32 -2.58 2.24
CA ILE A 30 -7.85 -2.12 0.95
C ILE A 30 -6.42 -1.62 1.11
N VAL A 31 -5.52 -2.21 0.34
CA VAL A 31 -4.10 -1.88 0.36
C VAL A 31 -3.62 -1.48 -1.03
N VAL A 32 -2.60 -0.63 -1.05
CA VAL A 32 -1.93 -0.21 -2.28
C VAL A 32 -0.47 -0.64 -2.23
N ALA A 33 0.05 -1.07 -3.37
CA ALA A 33 1.45 -1.46 -3.46
C ALA A 33 2.38 -0.24 -3.29
N MET A 34 3.40 -0.41 -2.46
CA MET A 34 4.50 0.53 -2.33
C MET A 34 5.81 -0.15 -2.71
N THR A 35 6.67 0.57 -3.42
CA THR A 35 8.06 0.21 -3.67
C THR A 35 8.95 1.31 -3.17
N SER A 36 10.09 0.97 -2.63
CA SER A 36 11.12 1.95 -2.23
C SER A 36 12.22 2.06 -3.30
N SER A 37 12.09 1.30 -4.39
CA SER A 37 12.83 1.51 -5.63
C SER A 37 12.15 2.62 -6.44
N PRO A 38 12.86 3.68 -6.83
CA PRO A 38 12.31 4.89 -7.43
C PRO A 38 11.94 4.73 -8.92
N MET A 39 11.45 3.56 -9.33
CA MET A 39 10.88 3.42 -10.67
C MET A 39 9.69 4.38 -10.78
N ALA A 40 9.79 5.32 -11.72
CA ALA A 40 8.69 6.19 -12.08
C ALA A 40 7.47 5.34 -12.44
N ALA A 41 6.35 5.63 -11.80
CA ALA A 41 5.06 5.06 -12.12
C ALA A 41 4.18 6.22 -12.59
N ASP A 42 3.59 6.09 -13.79
CA ASP A 42 2.72 7.12 -14.36
C ASP A 42 1.55 7.48 -13.43
N TYR A 43 1.09 6.50 -12.66
CA TYR A 43 0.03 6.64 -11.67
C TYR A 43 0.54 6.25 -10.29
N GLY A 44 1.28 7.18 -9.69
CA GLY A 44 1.79 7.02 -8.34
C GLY A 44 2.25 8.34 -7.73
N PHE A 45 2.47 8.32 -6.43
CA PHE A 45 3.02 9.45 -5.69
C PHE A 45 4.11 8.99 -4.73
N THR A 46 5.02 9.90 -4.42
CA THR A 46 6.06 9.65 -3.42
C THR A 46 5.52 9.93 -2.03
N ILE A 47 5.77 9.02 -1.09
CA ILE A 47 5.53 9.20 0.34
C ILE A 47 6.87 9.26 1.07
N THR A 48 6.98 10.20 2.00
CA THR A 48 8.17 10.45 2.81
C THR A 48 7.84 10.26 4.29
N PRO A 49 8.85 10.17 5.19
CA PRO A 49 8.59 10.11 6.62
C PRO A 49 7.76 11.28 7.16
N SER A 50 7.83 12.46 6.52
CA SER A 50 7.08 13.66 6.91
C SER A 50 5.58 13.56 6.64
N ASP A 51 5.16 12.65 5.76
CA ASP A 51 3.75 12.42 5.42
C ASP A 51 3.07 11.43 6.38
N LEU A 52 3.80 10.90 7.38
CA LEU A 52 3.30 9.89 8.31
C LEU A 52 2.87 10.51 9.64
N GLU A 53 1.59 10.35 9.99
CA GLU A 53 1.12 10.64 11.36
C GLU A 53 1.63 9.61 12.39
N ARG A 54 1.82 8.36 11.97
CA ARG A 54 2.29 7.24 12.79
C ARG A 54 3.15 6.26 11.98
N GLY A 55 4.13 5.65 12.63
CA GLY A 55 5.04 4.68 12.02
C GLY A 55 6.37 5.31 11.58
N GLN A 56 7.19 4.52 10.89
CA GLN A 56 8.48 4.96 10.35
C GLN A 56 8.69 4.42 8.95
N LEU A 57 9.35 5.21 8.11
CA LEU A 57 9.76 4.83 6.77
C LEU A 57 11.28 5.01 6.64
N ASN A 58 11.99 3.93 6.32
CA ASN A 58 13.45 3.94 6.29
C ASN A 58 14.04 4.76 5.13
N ARG A 59 13.23 5.06 4.10
CA ARG A 59 13.56 5.84 2.90
C ARG A 59 12.29 6.20 2.13
N PRO A 60 12.26 7.28 1.33
CA PRO A 60 11.11 7.61 0.50
C PRO A 60 10.59 6.40 -0.30
N GLY A 61 9.27 6.27 -0.35
CA GLY A 61 8.57 5.20 -1.07
C GLY A 61 7.75 5.77 -2.22
N GLN A 62 7.60 5.00 -3.28
CA GLN A 62 6.67 5.25 -4.37
C GLN A 62 5.43 4.38 -4.18
N VAL A 63 4.28 5.03 -3.99
CA VAL A 63 2.96 4.39 -3.91
C VAL A 63 2.40 4.28 -5.33
N ARG A 64 1.90 3.10 -5.68
CA ARG A 64 1.36 2.78 -7.00
C ARG A 64 -0.16 2.68 -6.96
N VAL A 65 -0.86 3.79 -7.21
CA VAL A 65 -2.33 3.83 -7.13
C VAL A 65 -3.02 3.00 -8.22
N ASP A 66 -2.29 2.61 -9.26
CA ASP A 66 -2.71 1.64 -10.28
C ASP A 66 -2.71 0.18 -9.77
N LYS A 67 -2.20 -0.09 -8.57
CA LYS A 67 -2.03 -1.42 -7.97
C LYS A 67 -2.73 -1.49 -6.62
N VAL A 68 -4.06 -1.54 -6.66
CA VAL A 68 -4.94 -1.73 -5.50
C VAL A 68 -5.28 -3.20 -5.32
N TYR A 69 -5.22 -3.66 -4.07
CA TYR A 69 -5.55 -5.03 -3.68
C TYR A 69 -6.47 -5.03 -2.46
N THR A 70 -7.24 -6.10 -2.33
CA THR A 70 -8.02 -6.39 -1.12
C THR A 70 -7.38 -7.58 -0.41
N LEU A 71 -7.15 -7.45 0.89
CA LEU A 71 -6.70 -8.54 1.76
C LEU A 71 -7.84 -8.90 2.72
N ALA A 72 -8.04 -10.20 2.94
CA ALA A 72 -8.99 -10.78 3.89
C ALA A 72 -8.25 -11.45 5.05
#